data_AF-A0A162A9Z3-F1
#
_entry.id   AF-A0A162A9Z3-F1
#
_cell.length_a   1.000
_cell.length_b   1.000
_cell.length_c   1.000
_cell.angle_alpha   90.00
_cell.angle_beta   90.00
_cell.angle_gamma   90.00
#
_symmetry.space_group_name_H-M   'P 1'
#
loop_
_entity.id
_entity.type
_entity.pdbx_description
1 polymer ?
#
loop_
_entity_poly.entity_id
_entity_poly.type
_entity_poly.pdbx_seq_one_letter_code
_entity_poly.pdbx_strand_id
1 'polypeptide(L)' 'MLKEIAFIPLFAFSFILPNKSFAGPGGLEVFCHKNGILLWHEQFYTFEDRIANRAAEYCERVQGGKATMRQIRKNK' A
#
# COMPACT_ATOMS: atom_id res chain seq x y z
N MET A 1 -17.42 -17.16 45.85
CA MET A 1 -17.66 -16.26 44.70
C MET A 1 -16.34 -16.12 43.95
N LEU A 2 -16.16 -16.93 42.90
CA LEU A 2 -14.94 -16.96 42.09
C LEU A 2 -15.05 -15.85 41.04
N LYS A 3 -14.14 -14.88 41.10
CA LYS A 3 -14.13 -13.70 40.22
C LYS A 3 -13.35 -14.08 38.97
N GLU A 4 -14.07 -14.52 37.94
CA GLU A 4 -13.48 -14.75 36.63
C GLU A 4 -13.10 -13.41 36.01
N ILE A 5 -11.80 -13.14 35.92
CA ILE A 5 -11.28 -12.12 35.03
C ILE A 5 -10.56 -12.89 33.93
N ALA A 6 -11.33 -13.30 32.93
CA ALA A 6 -10.81 -13.87 31.72
C ALA A 6 -9.99 -12.79 30.99
N PHE A 7 -8.70 -13.07 30.93
CA PHE A 7 -7.66 -12.32 30.25
C PHE A 7 -7.99 -12.27 28.74
N ILE A 8 -8.30 -11.10 28.20
CA ILE A 8 -8.41 -10.90 26.74
C ILE A 8 -7.07 -10.32 26.27
N PRO A 9 -6.18 -11.09 25.63
CA PRO A 9 -5.04 -10.52 24.95
C PRO A 9 -5.54 -9.81 23.69
N LEU A 10 -5.52 -8.48 23.71
CA LEU A 10 -5.61 -7.64 22.51
C LEU A 10 -4.41 -7.99 21.63
N PHE A 11 -4.63 -8.84 20.62
CA PHE A 11 -3.68 -9.07 19.54
C PHE A 11 -3.51 -7.77 18.76
N ALA A 12 -2.52 -6.97 19.13
CA ALA A 12 -1.99 -5.91 18.30
C ALA A 12 -1.29 -6.57 17.10
N PHE A 13 -2.03 -6.79 16.02
CA PHE A 13 -1.47 -7.15 14.73
C PHE A 13 -0.70 -5.93 14.19
N SER A 14 0.54 -5.78 14.64
CA SER A 14 1.50 -4.87 14.04
C SER A 14 1.91 -5.45 12.69
N PHE A 15 1.14 -5.14 11.64
CA PHE A 15 1.61 -5.33 10.27
C PHE A 15 2.78 -4.38 10.06
N ILE A 16 3.99 -4.86 10.32
CA ILE A 16 5.22 -4.21 9.84
C ILE A 16 5.22 -4.45 8.34
N LEU A 17 4.60 -3.54 7.58
CA LEU A 17 4.82 -3.48 6.14
C LEU A 17 6.30 -3.14 5.93
N PRO A 18 7.09 -3.99 5.25
CA PRO A 18 8.43 -3.61 4.88
C PRO A 18 8.32 -2.53 3.79
N ASN A 19 8.35 -1.27 4.20
CA ASN A 19 8.65 -0.15 3.30
C ASN A 19 10.11 -0.28 2.85
N LYS A 20 10.37 -1.17 1.90
CA LYS A 20 11.59 -1.13 1.09
C LYS A 20 11.48 0.08 0.16
N SER A 21 11.71 1.29 0.69
CA SER A 21 12.02 2.45 -0.16
C SER A 21 13.43 2.26 -0.71
N PHE A 22 13.53 1.61 -1.86
CA PHE A 22 14.76 1.56 -2.64
C PHE A 22 14.87 2.89 -3.38
N ALA A 23 15.94 3.66 -3.19
CA ALA A 23 16.04 5.02 -3.73
C ALA A 23 16.47 5.00 -5.21
N GLY A 24 15.51 4.90 -6.15
CA GLY A 24 15.74 5.10 -7.59
C GLY A 24 15.73 6.58 -8.04
N PRO A 25 16.10 6.89 -9.30
CA PRO A 25 16.31 8.25 -9.82
C PRO A 25 15.04 9.13 -9.99
N GLY A 26 13.91 8.71 -9.42
CA GLY A 26 12.56 9.20 -9.70
C GLY A 26 11.66 8.02 -10.03
N GLY A 27 10.34 8.20 -10.02
CA GLY A 27 9.43 7.09 -10.24
C GLY A 27 7.96 7.44 -10.09
N LEU A 28 7.13 6.42 -10.24
CA LEU A 28 5.68 6.47 -10.00
C LEU A 28 5.34 5.54 -8.84
N GLU A 29 4.52 6.01 -7.92
CA GLU A 29 3.91 5.18 -6.88
C GLU A 29 2.45 4.94 -7.26
N VAL A 30 2.02 3.69 -7.13
CA VAL A 30 0.62 3.29 -7.26
C VAL A 30 0.14 2.81 -5.91
N PHE A 31 -0.93 3.41 -5.42
CA PHE A 31 -1.59 3.05 -4.17
C PHE A 31 -2.96 2.46 -4.48
N CYS A 32 -3.25 1.26 -3.98
CA CYS A 32 -4.57 0.66 -4.11
C CYS A 32 -5.33 0.73 -2.79
N HIS A 33 -6.46 1.44 -2.78
CA HIS A 33 -7.33 1.55 -1.63
C HIS A 33 -8.67 0.87 -1.85
N LYS A 34 -9.22 0.21 -0.84
CA LYS A 34 -10.60 -0.29 -0.88
C LYS A 34 -11.31 0.09 0.41
N ASN A 35 -12.43 0.79 0.31
CA ASN A 35 -13.20 1.30 1.45
C ASN A 35 -12.35 2.09 2.47
N GLY A 36 -11.39 2.88 1.98
CA GLY A 36 -10.48 3.67 2.82
C GLY A 36 -9.27 2.90 3.38
N ILE A 37 -9.16 1.59 3.15
CA ILE A 37 -8.04 0.76 3.61
C ILE A 37 -7.01 0.62 2.47
N LEU A 38 -5.73 0.85 2.75
CA LEU A 38 -4.64 0.57 1.82
C LEU A 38 -4.46 -0.95 1.70
N LEU A 39 -4.71 -1.50 0.50
CA LEU A 39 -4.53 -2.92 0.22
C LEU A 39 -3.07 -3.24 -0.11
N TRP A 40 -2.47 -2.44 -0.99
CA TRP A 40 -1.06 -2.55 -1.37
C TRP A 40 -0.58 -1.24 -1.98
N HIS A 41 0.74 -1.09 -2.00
CA HIS A 41 1.43 0.01 -2.64
C HIS A 41 2.62 -0.55 -3.43
N GLU A 42 2.88 0.02 -4.60
CA GLU A 42 4.02 -0.38 -5.43
C GLU A 42 4.71 0.85 -6.00
N GLN A 43 6.05 0.81 -6.01
CA GLN A 43 6.90 1.89 -6.49
C GLN A 43 7.63 1.44 -7.75
N PHE A 44 7.42 2.17 -8.83
CA PHE A 44 8.03 1.94 -10.13
C PHE A 44 9.16 2.95 -10.33
N TYR A 45 10.39 2.46 -10.47
CA TYR A 45 11.60 3.29 -10.66
C TYR A 45 11.83 3.72 -12.11
N THR A 46 10.83 3.50 -12.95
CA THR A 46 10.79 3.96 -14.34
C THR A 46 9.66 4.98 -14.45
N PHE A 47 9.86 6.00 -15.28
CA PHE A 47 8.77 6.87 -15.71
C PHE A 47 7.92 6.20 -16.80
N GLU A 48 8.06 4.88 -16.99
CA GLU A 48 7.22 4.16 -17.94
C GLU A 48 5.84 3.98 -17.33
N ASP A 49 4.97 4.94 -17.65
CA ASP A 49 3.58 4.99 -17.23
C ASP A 49 2.83 3.66 -17.46
N ARG A 50 3.25 2.84 -18.44
CA ARG A 50 2.57 1.59 -18.80
C ARG A 50 2.48 0.58 -17.66
N ILE A 51 3.55 0.36 -16.90
CA ILE A 51 3.55 -0.65 -15.83
C ILE A 51 2.73 -0.14 -14.63
N ALA A 52 2.94 1.12 -14.25
CA ALA A 52 2.14 1.78 -13.22
C ALA A 52 0.65 1.80 -13.57
N ASN A 53 0.30 2.09 -14.82
CA ASN A 53 -1.08 2.07 -15.30
C ASN A 53 -1.67 0.65 -15.24
N ARG A 54 -0.91 -0.39 -15.59
CA ARG A 54 -1.39 -1.78 -15.46
C ARG A 54 -1.66 -2.15 -14.00
N ALA A 55 -0.80 -1.72 -13.08
CA ALA A 55 -1.01 -1.93 -11.64
C ALA A 55 -2.26 -1.17 -11.14
N ALA A 56 -2.46 0.07 -11.61
CA ALA A 56 -3.66 0.84 -11.31
C ALA A 56 -4.93 0.16 -11.83
N GLU A 57 -4.93 -0.30 -13.08
CA GLU A 57 -6.05 -1.04 -13.67
C GLU A 57 -6.34 -2.35 -12.92
N TYR A 58 -5.31 -3.05 -12.44
CA TYR A 58 -5.47 -4.26 -11.64
C TYR A 58 -6.19 -3.97 -10.31
N CYS A 59 -5.83 -2.87 -9.62
CA CYS A 59 -6.54 -2.42 -8.42
C CYS A 59 -8.04 -2.20 -8.69
N GLU A 60 -8.37 -1.49 -9.76
CA GLU A 60 -9.75 -1.11 -10.06
C GLU A 60 -10.58 -2.28 -10.58
N ARG A 61 -10.06 -3.04 -11.56
CA ARG A 61 -10.81 -4.10 -12.24
C ARG A 61 -10.84 -5.41 -11.46
N VAL A 62 -9.73 -5.78 -10.82
CA VAL A 62 -9.61 -7.11 -10.16
C VAL A 62 -9.93 -7.02 -8.68
N GLN A 63 -9.40 -6.00 -7.98
CA GLN A 63 -9.62 -5.88 -6.54
C GLN A 63 -10.89 -5.09 -6.18
N GLY A 64 -11.46 -4.36 -7.13
CA GLY A 64 -12.57 -3.43 -6.87
C GLY A 64 -12.16 -2.30 -5.92
N GLY A 65 -10.89 -1.92 -5.95
CA GLY A 65 -10.35 -0.78 -5.22
C GLY A 65 -10.35 0.49 -6.08
N LYS A 66 -9.75 1.54 -5.53
CA LYS A 66 -9.45 2.80 -6.21
C LYS A 66 -7.94 2.98 -6.22
N ALA A 67 -7.38 3.13 -7.42
CA ALA A 67 -5.97 3.42 -7.59
C ALA A 67 -5.70 4.92 -7.48
N THR A 68 -4.58 5.28 -6.84
CA THR A 68 -4.04 6.64 -6.84
C THR A 68 -2.60 6.58 -7.29
N MET A 69 -2.21 7.43 -8.24
CA MET A 69 -0.84 7.53 -8.73
C MET A 69 -0.15 8.79 -8.23
N ARG A 70 1.11 8.67 -7.82
CA ARG A 70 1.94 9.79 -7.38
C ARG A 70 3.29 9.74 -8.07
N GLN A 71 3.69 10.87 -8.69
CA GLN A 71 5.05 11.02 -9.19
C GLN A 71 6.01 11.34 -8.04
N ILE A 72 7.09 10.57 -7.97
CA ILE A 72 8.24 10.86 -7.11
C ILE A 72 9.18 11.74 -7.93
N ARG A 73 9.15 13.05 -7.64
CA ARG A 73 10.17 13.99 -8.13
C ARG A 73 11.34 13.97 -7.16
N LYS A 74 12.55 13.77 -7.67
CA LYS A 74 13.77 14.02 -6.87
C LYS A 74 13.83 15.53 -6.63
N ASN A 75 13.80 15.98 -5.37
CA ASN A 75 14.27 17.32 -5.06
C ASN A 75 15.75 17.38 -5.45
N LYS A 76 16.10 18.34 -6.31
CA LYS A 76 17.48 18.66 -6.66
C LYS A 76 18.24 19.14 -5.43
#